data_AF-A0A8C1UCV0-F1
#
_entry.id   AF-A0A8C1UCV0-F1
#
_cell.length_a   1.000
_cell.length_b   1.000
_cell.length_c   1.000
_cell.angle_alpha   90.00
_cell.angle_beta   90.00
_cell.angle_gamma   90.00
#
_symmetry.space_group_name_H-M   'P 1'
#
loop_
_entity.id
_entity.type
_entity.pdbx_description
1 polymer ?
#
loop_
_entity_poly.entity_id
_entity_poly.type
_entity_poly.pdbx_seq_one_letter_code
_entity_poly.pdbx_strand_id
1 'polypeptide(L)'
;FRLNIDGLLVYFPYDYIYPEQYSYMLELKRTLDAKGHGVLEMPSGTGKTISLLSLIVAYQKAYPLEVTKLVYCSRTVPEIEKVVEELRKLMDNYTKQTEAKNDFLALALSSRKNLCIHPEVSSLRFGKEVDGKCHSLTASYIRAQHHSNPSQPVCQFYEEFDAVGRQVPIAPGIYNLDDLKDFGRRKGWCPYFLARYAILHANIVVYSYHYLLGPKIADLVSKELAKKSVVVFDEAHNIDNVCIDSMSVNITRVNSLVFYLLLHEEYAAKLREEYRRLEDQLGLSLLTLEQLQSEDMLQKIAQIAQQA
;
A
#
# COMPACT_ATOMS: atom_id res chain seq x y z
N PHE A 1 9.16 33.82 -3.91
CA PHE A 1 8.19 34.93 -3.98
C PHE A 1 7.00 34.68 -3.04
N ARG A 2 6.31 35.72 -2.56
CA ARG A 2 5.13 35.59 -1.66
C ARG A 2 3.88 36.05 -2.40
N LEU A 3 2.87 35.19 -2.44
CA LEU A 3 1.58 35.44 -3.10
C LEU A 3 0.48 35.57 -2.06
N ASN A 4 -0.46 36.48 -2.28
CA ASN A 4 -1.71 36.51 -1.53
C ASN A 4 -2.83 35.93 -2.41
N ILE A 5 -3.31 34.75 -2.03
CA ILE A 5 -4.45 34.07 -2.67
C ILE A 5 -5.64 34.21 -1.72
N ASP A 6 -6.45 35.25 -1.92
CA ASP A 6 -7.70 35.47 -1.19
C ASP A 6 -7.54 35.34 0.35
N GLY A 7 -6.54 36.04 0.89
CA GLY A 7 -6.22 36.06 2.33
C GLY A 7 -5.23 35.00 2.79
N LEU A 8 -4.87 34.02 1.94
CA LEU A 8 -3.85 33.02 2.23
C LEU A 8 -2.48 33.44 1.68
N LEU A 9 -1.47 33.51 2.55
CA LEU A 9 -0.10 33.77 2.15
C LEU A 9 0.55 32.48 1.63
N VAL A 10 0.84 32.44 0.32
CA VAL A 10 1.46 31.30 -0.35
C VAL A 10 2.90 31.61 -0.71
N TYR A 11 3.81 30.70 -0.34
CA TYR A 11 5.22 30.78 -0.69
C TYR A 11 5.44 30.03 -2.01
N PHE A 12 5.77 30.78 -3.06
CA PHE A 12 6.02 30.21 -4.38
C PHE A 12 7.52 30.08 -4.62
N PRO A 13 8.01 28.92 -5.10
CA PRO A 13 9.44 28.63 -5.19
C PRO A 13 10.13 29.24 -6.41
N TYR A 14 9.36 29.86 -7.31
CA TYR A 14 9.85 30.61 -8.47
C TYR A 14 9.62 32.11 -8.30
N ASP A 15 10.37 32.91 -9.06
CA ASP A 15 10.31 34.37 -9.00
C ASP A 15 9.12 34.96 -9.77
N TYR A 16 8.56 34.19 -10.70
CA TYR A 16 7.43 34.59 -11.53
C TYR A 16 6.30 33.55 -11.46
N ILE A 17 5.07 34.04 -11.55
CA ILE A 17 3.84 33.23 -11.64
C ILE A 17 3.07 33.64 -12.89
N TYR A 18 2.51 32.67 -13.60
CA TYR A 18 1.62 32.93 -14.73
C TYR A 18 0.21 33.35 -14.24
N PRO A 19 -0.51 34.24 -14.95
CA PRO A 19 -1.88 34.60 -14.60
C PRO A 19 -2.82 33.39 -14.47
N GLU A 20 -2.63 32.36 -15.30
CA GLU A 20 -3.39 31.11 -15.28
C GLU A 20 -3.12 30.31 -14.01
N GLN A 21 -1.88 30.27 -13.54
CA GLN A 21 -1.51 29.63 -12.26
C GLN A 21 -2.19 30.35 -11.08
N TYR A 22 -2.25 31.67 -11.10
CA TYR A 22 -2.92 32.46 -10.06
C TYR A 22 -4.43 32.17 -10.03
N SER A 23 -5.08 32.16 -11.20
CA SER A 23 -6.50 31.81 -11.34
C SER A 23 -6.78 30.38 -10.85
N TYR A 24 -5.93 29.43 -11.23
CA TYR A 24 -6.01 28.04 -10.76
C TYR A 24 -5.93 27.94 -9.24
N MET A 25 -5.00 28.66 -8.61
CA MET A 25 -4.86 28.67 -7.15
C MET A 25 -6.06 29.29 -6.44
N LEU A 26 -6.69 30.31 -7.04
CA LEU A 26 -7.92 30.91 -6.50
C LEU A 26 -9.08 29.91 -6.52
N GLU A 27 -9.34 29.26 -7.65
CA GLU A 27 -10.43 28.27 -7.73
C GLU A 27 -10.15 27.05 -6.86
N LEU A 28 -8.89 26.58 -6.80
CA LEU A 28 -8.50 25.49 -5.90
C LEU A 28 -8.75 25.88 -4.43
N LYS A 29 -8.40 27.10 -4.01
CA LYS A 29 -8.69 27.57 -2.65
C LYS A 29 -10.19 27.59 -2.35
N ARG A 30 -11.03 28.08 -3.28
CA ARG A 30 -12.49 28.07 -3.11
C ARG A 30 -13.04 26.66 -2.91
N THR A 31 -12.52 25.67 -3.64
CA THR A 31 -12.92 24.27 -3.47
C THR A 31 -12.54 23.69 -2.11
N LEU A 32 -11.36 24.07 -1.59
CA LEU A 32 -10.88 23.68 -0.27
C LEU A 32 -11.74 24.32 0.84
N ASP A 33 -11.99 25.63 0.75
CA ASP A 33 -12.81 26.39 1.70
C ASP A 33 -14.25 25.86 1.76
N ALA A 34 -14.82 25.46 0.60
CA ALA A 34 -16.16 24.88 0.50
C ALA A 34 -16.24 23.41 0.98
N LYS A 35 -15.10 22.75 1.23
CA LYS A 35 -15.01 21.30 1.59
C LYS A 35 -15.72 20.39 0.58
N GLY A 36 -15.66 20.78 -0.70
CA GLY A 36 -16.33 20.09 -1.80
C GLY A 36 -15.36 19.34 -2.71
N HIS A 37 -15.92 18.78 -3.78
CA HIS A 37 -15.14 18.22 -4.89
C HIS A 37 -15.03 19.25 -6.01
N GLY A 38 -13.88 19.31 -6.66
CA GLY A 38 -13.64 20.20 -7.79
C GLY A 38 -12.96 19.45 -8.93
N VAL A 39 -13.38 19.75 -10.16
CA VAL A 39 -12.68 19.35 -11.38
C VAL A 39 -12.04 20.61 -11.95
N LEU A 40 -10.71 20.64 -11.96
CA LEU A 40 -9.94 21.78 -12.42
C LEU A 40 -9.13 21.35 -13.64
N GLU A 41 -9.35 22.02 -14.76
CA GLU A 41 -8.57 21.84 -15.98
C GLU A 41 -7.44 22.87 -16.01
N MET A 42 -6.21 22.41 -16.25
CA MET A 42 -5.10 23.30 -16.53
C MET A 42 -4.21 22.70 -17.62
N PRO A 43 -3.82 23.48 -18.64
CA PRO A 43 -3.02 22.98 -19.76
C PRO A 43 -1.64 22.50 -19.31
N SER A 44 -1.12 21.48 -19.98
CA SER A 44 0.19 20.89 -19.66
C SER A 44 1.34 21.90 -19.82
N GLY A 45 2.40 21.74 -19.02
CA GLY A 45 3.59 22.60 -19.08
C GLY A 45 3.48 23.94 -18.36
N THR A 46 2.31 24.26 -17.79
CA THR A 46 2.07 25.52 -17.05
C THR A 46 2.38 25.44 -15.55
N GLY A 47 2.98 24.34 -15.06
CA GLY A 47 3.37 24.21 -13.64
C GLY A 47 2.22 23.87 -12.70
N LYS A 48 1.28 23.00 -13.11
CA LYS A 48 0.16 22.51 -12.28
C LYS A 48 0.58 21.96 -10.94
N THR A 49 1.56 21.08 -10.96
CA THR A 49 2.05 20.37 -9.78
C THR A 49 2.54 21.37 -8.74
N ILE A 50 3.42 22.30 -9.12
CA ILE A 50 3.96 23.27 -8.17
C ILE A 50 2.91 24.25 -7.64
N SER A 51 2.00 24.77 -8.49
CA SER A 51 0.93 25.67 -8.05
C SER A 51 -0.01 25.00 -7.06
N LEU A 52 -0.35 23.74 -7.30
CA LEU A 52 -1.16 22.93 -6.40
C LEU A 52 -0.43 22.67 -5.08
N LEU A 53 0.82 22.19 -5.12
CA LEU A 53 1.60 21.88 -3.92
C LEU A 53 1.81 23.13 -3.06
N SER A 54 2.17 24.26 -3.67
CA SER A 54 2.36 25.54 -2.98
C SER A 54 1.10 25.97 -2.23
N LEU A 55 -0.07 25.88 -2.87
CA LEU A 55 -1.32 26.26 -2.23
C LEU A 55 -1.67 25.31 -1.08
N ILE A 56 -1.61 24.00 -1.29
CA ILE A 56 -2.04 23.03 -0.28
C ILE A 56 -1.11 23.07 0.95
N VAL A 57 0.20 23.19 0.74
CA VAL A 57 1.16 23.33 1.86
C VAL A 57 0.87 24.60 2.67
N ALA A 58 0.62 25.73 2.00
CA ALA A 58 0.24 26.96 2.67
C ALA A 58 -1.08 26.81 3.44
N TYR A 59 -2.06 26.13 2.84
CA TYR A 59 -3.36 25.86 3.45
C TYR A 59 -3.24 24.97 4.70
N GLN A 60 -2.46 23.89 4.63
CA GLN A 60 -2.20 23.00 5.77
C GLN A 60 -1.51 23.72 6.93
N LYS A 61 -0.59 24.66 6.62
CA LYS A 61 0.09 25.48 7.63
C LYS A 61 -0.84 26.51 8.27
N ALA A 62 -1.71 27.16 7.49
CA ALA A 62 -2.67 28.15 8.00
C ALA A 62 -3.85 27.52 8.74
N TYR A 63 -4.33 26.37 8.27
CA TYR A 63 -5.52 25.67 8.75
C TYR A 63 -5.22 24.19 9.08
N PRO A 64 -4.32 23.91 10.04
CA PRO A 64 -3.88 22.53 10.34
C PRO A 64 -5.00 21.64 10.90
N LEU A 65 -6.06 22.25 11.43
CA LEU A 65 -7.24 21.54 11.94
C LEU A 65 -8.23 21.18 10.84
N GLU A 66 -8.12 21.77 9.64
CA GLU A 66 -9.05 21.55 8.53
C GLU A 66 -8.50 20.53 7.54
N VAL A 67 -7.23 20.66 7.17
CA VAL A 67 -6.54 19.73 6.28
C VAL A 67 -5.32 19.17 6.99
N THR A 68 -5.38 17.88 7.32
CA THR A 68 -4.30 17.21 8.06
C THR A 68 -3.33 16.47 7.13
N LYS A 69 -3.84 15.98 5.99
CA LYS A 69 -3.08 15.12 5.07
C LYS A 69 -3.43 15.45 3.61
N LEU A 70 -2.42 15.49 2.77
CA LEU A 70 -2.54 15.56 1.31
C LEU A 70 -2.21 14.20 0.74
N VAL A 71 -3.09 13.69 -0.10
CA VAL A 71 -2.90 12.48 -0.87
C VAL A 71 -2.82 12.87 -2.33
N TYR A 72 -1.61 12.83 -2.88
CA TYR A 72 -1.38 13.09 -4.29
C TYR A 72 -1.34 11.79 -5.06
N CYS A 73 -2.27 11.61 -5.98
CA CYS A 73 -2.33 10.45 -6.82
C CYS A 73 -1.83 10.80 -8.22
N SER A 74 -0.91 9.98 -8.73
CA SER A 74 -0.31 10.10 -10.07
C SER A 74 -0.42 8.77 -10.83
N ARG A 75 -0.25 8.77 -12.16
CA ARG A 75 -0.36 7.53 -12.95
C ARG A 75 0.92 6.71 -12.86
N THR A 76 2.07 7.34 -13.05
CA THR A 76 3.34 6.64 -13.26
C THR A 76 4.37 6.91 -12.16
N VAL A 77 5.31 5.99 -11.97
CA VAL A 77 6.38 6.13 -10.97
C VAL A 77 7.28 7.35 -11.25
N PRO A 78 7.70 7.64 -12.50
CA PRO A 78 8.48 8.84 -12.78
C PRO A 78 7.74 10.15 -12.47
N GLU A 79 6.42 10.19 -12.61
CA GLU A 79 5.63 11.34 -12.18
C GLU A 79 5.62 11.49 -10.65
N ILE A 80 5.45 10.38 -9.91
CA ILE A 80 5.56 10.37 -8.44
C ILE A 80 6.92 10.96 -8.00
N GLU A 81 8.01 10.50 -8.60
CA GLU A 81 9.36 11.00 -8.29
C GLU A 81 9.48 12.51 -8.58
N LYS A 82 8.97 12.98 -9.73
CA LYS A 82 8.97 14.41 -10.09
C LYS A 82 8.20 15.26 -9.08
N VAL A 83 7.01 14.82 -8.65
CA VAL A 83 6.19 15.53 -7.65
C VAL A 83 6.94 15.68 -6.33
N VAL A 84 7.65 14.63 -5.90
CA VAL A 84 8.42 14.62 -4.66
C VAL A 84 9.62 15.57 -4.73
N GLU A 85 10.31 15.63 -5.88
CA GLU A 85 11.41 16.60 -6.09
C GLU A 85 10.91 18.05 -6.18
N GLU A 86 9.73 18.29 -6.77
CA GLU A 86 9.10 19.61 -6.75
C GLU A 86 8.71 20.04 -5.34
N LEU A 87 8.17 19.12 -4.55
CA LEU A 87 7.88 19.36 -3.13
C LEU A 87 9.14 19.65 -2.33
N ARG A 88 10.26 18.97 -2.63
CA ARG A 88 11.57 19.26 -2.03
C ARG A 88 12.01 20.69 -2.29
N LYS A 89 11.96 21.14 -3.54
CA LYS A 89 12.28 22.52 -3.91
C LYS A 89 11.38 23.54 -3.20
N LEU A 90 10.09 23.22 -3.09
CA LEU A 90 9.12 24.06 -2.39
C LEU A 90 9.48 24.21 -0.91
N MET A 91 9.76 23.11 -0.22
CA MET A 91 10.06 23.13 1.22
C MET A 91 11.44 23.74 1.53
N ASP A 92 12.43 23.56 0.64
CA ASP A 92 13.73 24.24 0.76
C ASP A 92 13.57 25.75 0.62
N ASN A 93 12.76 26.20 -0.33
CA ASN A 93 12.45 27.61 -0.51
C ASN A 93 11.67 28.19 0.69
N TYR A 94 10.71 27.41 1.21
CA TYR A 94 9.95 27.76 2.40
C TYR A 94 10.84 27.94 3.63
N THR A 95 11.73 26.97 3.88
CA THR A 95 12.69 26.98 5.01
C THR A 95 13.61 28.20 4.91
N LYS A 96 14.10 28.54 3.71
CA LYS A 96 14.94 29.73 3.47
C LYS A 96 14.19 31.05 3.72
N GLN A 97 12.91 31.14 3.36
CA GLN A 97 12.14 32.38 3.48
C GLN A 97 11.52 32.62 4.86
N THR A 98 11.33 31.57 5.65
CA THR A 98 10.65 31.63 6.95
C THR A 98 11.60 31.36 8.12
N GLU A 99 12.82 30.87 7.86
CA GLU A 99 13.77 30.36 8.86
C GLU A 99 13.19 29.28 9.79
N ALA A 100 12.00 28.77 9.47
CA ALA A 100 11.31 27.77 10.25
C ALA A 100 11.90 26.38 9.95
N LYS A 101 12.00 25.55 10.99
CA LYS A 101 12.43 24.15 10.83
C LYS A 101 11.37 23.38 10.03
N ASN A 102 11.83 22.56 9.08
CA ASN A 102 10.94 21.67 8.36
C ASN A 102 10.39 20.57 9.29
N ASP A 103 9.09 20.63 9.56
CA ASP A 103 8.29 19.71 10.36
C ASP A 103 7.40 18.80 9.49
N PHE A 104 7.42 18.97 8.17
CA PHE A 104 6.63 18.16 7.26
C PHE A 104 7.28 16.81 6.98
N LEU A 105 6.47 15.76 7.06
CA LEU A 105 6.82 14.44 6.54
C LEU A 105 6.09 14.21 5.21
N ALA A 106 6.86 14.04 4.14
CA ALA A 106 6.36 13.67 2.83
C ALA A 106 6.99 12.36 2.34
N LEU A 107 6.18 11.47 1.78
CA LEU A 107 6.60 10.14 1.38
C LEU A 107 6.10 9.80 -0.03
N ALA A 108 7.00 9.25 -0.84
CA ALA A 108 6.65 8.52 -2.05
C ALA A 108 6.31 7.06 -1.70
N LEU A 109 5.18 6.55 -2.19
CA LEU A 109 4.83 5.14 -2.07
C LEU A 109 4.69 4.50 -3.46
N SER A 110 5.28 3.33 -3.60
CA SER A 110 5.24 2.51 -4.80
C SER A 110 5.14 1.03 -4.45
N SER A 111 5.26 0.16 -5.46
CA SER A 111 5.20 -1.29 -5.30
C SER A 111 6.44 -1.85 -4.59
N ARG A 112 6.33 -3.10 -4.09
CA ARG A 112 7.45 -3.83 -3.48
C ARG A 112 8.66 -3.89 -4.41
N LYS A 113 8.43 -4.03 -5.73
CA LYS A 113 9.49 -4.04 -6.75
C LYS A 113 10.38 -2.80 -6.68
N ASN A 114 9.78 -1.63 -6.41
CA ASN A 114 10.49 -0.36 -6.42
C ASN A 114 11.07 0.03 -5.06
N LEU A 115 10.81 -0.71 -3.98
CA LEU A 115 11.27 -0.41 -2.62
C LEU A 115 12.02 -1.57 -1.95
N CYS A 116 12.06 -2.76 -2.56
CA CYS A 116 12.73 -3.92 -2.01
C CYS A 116 14.26 -3.77 -2.09
N ILE A 117 14.94 -4.05 -0.97
CA ILE A 117 16.41 -4.06 -0.85
C ILE A 117 16.99 -5.47 -0.61
N HIS A 118 16.13 -6.49 -0.47
CA HIS A 118 16.57 -7.87 -0.28
C HIS A 118 17.15 -8.42 -1.60
N PRO A 119 18.43 -8.86 -1.63
CA PRO A 119 19.17 -9.12 -2.87
C PRO A 119 18.52 -10.19 -3.77
N GLU A 120 17.99 -11.26 -3.19
CA GLU A 120 17.29 -12.31 -3.95
C GLU A 120 15.94 -11.87 -4.52
N VAL A 121 15.28 -10.91 -3.89
CA VAL A 121 13.92 -10.50 -4.24
C VAL A 121 13.97 -9.30 -5.19
N SER A 122 14.91 -8.38 -4.97
CA SER A 122 15.09 -7.19 -5.82
C SER A 122 15.59 -7.51 -7.23
N SER A 123 16.21 -8.68 -7.42
CA SER A 123 16.70 -9.14 -8.73
C SER A 123 15.58 -9.67 -9.65
N LEU A 124 14.40 -9.96 -9.11
CA LEU A 124 13.25 -10.46 -9.86
C LEU A 124 12.67 -9.38 -10.79
N ARG A 125 12.33 -9.77 -12.02
CA ARG A 125 11.88 -8.81 -13.04
C ARG A 125 10.40 -8.47 -12.91
N PHE A 126 9.56 -9.44 -12.57
CA PHE A 126 8.11 -9.28 -12.57
C PHE A 126 7.58 -8.97 -11.16
N GLY A 127 6.66 -8.01 -11.06
CA GLY A 127 6.09 -7.60 -9.77
C GLY A 127 5.41 -8.75 -9.01
N LYS A 128 4.72 -9.65 -9.73
CA LYS A 128 4.06 -10.81 -9.12
C LYS A 128 5.04 -11.78 -8.46
N GLU A 129 6.22 -11.97 -9.05
CA GLU A 129 7.28 -12.83 -8.49
C GLU A 129 7.88 -12.19 -7.24
N VAL A 130 8.13 -10.87 -7.28
CA VAL A 130 8.57 -10.09 -6.12
C VAL A 130 7.57 -10.22 -4.98
N ASP A 131 6.27 -10.07 -5.27
CA ASP A 131 5.22 -10.16 -4.26
C ASP A 131 5.13 -11.57 -3.65
N GLY A 132 5.20 -12.61 -4.48
CA GLY A 132 5.18 -14.02 -4.06
C GLY A 132 6.38 -14.39 -3.20
N LYS A 133 7.60 -14.03 -3.65
CA LYS A 133 8.83 -14.31 -2.89
C LYS A 133 8.86 -13.49 -1.58
N CYS A 134 8.45 -12.23 -1.60
CA CYS A 134 8.32 -11.42 -0.38
C CYS A 134 7.33 -12.06 0.61
N HIS A 135 6.18 -12.53 0.13
CA HIS A 135 5.21 -13.23 0.97
C HIS A 135 5.80 -14.52 1.57
N SER A 136 6.54 -15.31 0.78
CA SER A 136 7.23 -16.53 1.26
C SER A 136 8.31 -16.28 2.31
N LEU A 137 8.71 -15.03 2.56
CA LEU A 137 9.70 -14.67 3.58
C LEU A 137 9.09 -13.88 4.76
N THR A 138 7.86 -13.40 4.62
CA THR A 138 7.22 -12.47 5.59
C THR A 138 5.87 -12.96 6.10
N ALA A 139 5.35 -14.08 5.57
CA ALA A 139 4.07 -14.62 6.01
C ALA A 139 4.11 -15.06 7.48
N SER A 140 3.03 -14.80 8.22
CA SER A 140 2.95 -15.03 9.67
C SER A 140 3.25 -16.48 10.08
N TYR A 141 2.82 -17.46 9.28
CA TYR A 141 3.10 -18.88 9.56
C TYR A 141 4.59 -19.24 9.38
N ILE A 142 5.28 -18.60 8.45
CA ILE A 142 6.71 -18.83 8.20
C ILE A 142 7.54 -18.20 9.33
N ARG A 143 7.15 -17.01 9.77
CA ARG A 143 7.78 -16.34 10.91
C ARG A 143 7.59 -17.13 12.20
N ALA A 144 6.39 -17.67 12.44
CA ALA A 144 6.13 -18.56 13.57
C ALA A 144 6.99 -19.83 13.53
N GLN A 145 7.16 -20.44 12.35
CA GLN A 145 8.04 -21.59 12.18
C GLN A 145 9.51 -21.26 12.41
N HIS A 146 9.98 -20.08 12.01
CA HIS A 146 11.36 -19.64 12.26
C HIS A 146 11.69 -19.52 13.75
N HIS A 147 10.71 -19.14 14.59
CA HIS A 147 10.89 -19.15 16.05
C HIS A 147 11.15 -20.55 16.63
N SER A 148 10.58 -21.59 16.03
CA SER A 148 10.80 -22.99 16.44
C SER A 148 11.97 -23.65 15.72
N ASN A 149 12.27 -23.22 14.49
CA ASN A 149 13.34 -23.74 13.66
C ASN A 149 14.15 -22.60 13.01
N PRO A 150 15.31 -22.24 13.58
CA PRO A 150 16.17 -21.16 13.08
C PRO A 150 16.72 -21.34 11.65
N SER A 151 16.56 -22.52 11.04
CA SER A 151 16.99 -22.76 9.66
C SER A 151 16.00 -22.27 8.60
N GLN A 152 14.77 -21.89 9.01
CA GLN A 152 13.75 -21.41 8.08
C GLN A 152 14.12 -20.00 7.55
N PRO A 153 14.19 -19.77 6.24
CA PRO A 153 14.56 -18.46 5.70
C PRO A 153 13.46 -17.42 5.96
N VAL A 154 13.84 -16.28 6.53
CA VAL A 154 12.99 -15.10 6.76
C VAL A 154 13.67 -13.83 6.25
N CYS A 155 12.88 -12.80 5.99
CA CYS A 155 13.43 -11.50 5.58
C CYS A 155 13.96 -10.74 6.81
N GLN A 156 15.28 -10.71 6.99
CA GLN A 156 15.94 -9.99 8.08
C GLN A 156 15.50 -8.52 8.17
N PHE A 157 15.42 -7.82 7.04
CA PHE A 157 14.99 -6.41 6.98
C PHE A 157 13.57 -6.18 7.53
N TYR A 158 12.68 -7.17 7.38
CA TYR A 158 11.33 -7.08 7.91
C TYR A 158 11.30 -7.40 9.40
N GLU A 159 12.01 -8.44 9.85
CA GLU A 159 12.09 -8.80 11.27
C GLU A 159 12.67 -7.67 12.12
N GLU A 160 13.76 -7.04 11.65
CA GLU A 160 14.36 -5.89 12.35
C GLU A 160 13.42 -4.68 12.41
N PHE A 161 12.66 -4.44 11.34
CA PHE A 161 11.66 -3.38 11.31
C PHE A 161 10.46 -3.69 12.22
N ASP A 162 10.02 -4.94 12.29
CA ASP A 162 8.91 -5.37 13.14
C ASP A 162 9.29 -5.28 14.63
N ALA A 163 10.54 -5.64 14.96
CA ALA A 163 11.05 -5.63 16.33
C ALA A 163 11.23 -4.21 16.90
N VAL A 164 11.84 -3.29 16.14
CA VAL A 164 12.23 -1.96 16.64
C VAL A 164 11.61 -0.82 15.84
N GLY A 165 11.49 -0.99 14.52
CA GLY A 165 11.13 0.08 13.58
C GLY A 165 9.74 0.67 13.78
N ARG A 166 8.77 -0.07 14.33
CA ARG A 166 7.42 0.46 14.61
C ARG A 166 7.39 1.51 15.73
N GLN A 167 8.34 1.46 16.66
CA GLN A 167 8.36 2.36 17.81
C GLN A 167 9.00 3.71 17.49
N VAL A 168 9.79 3.78 16.42
CA VAL A 168 10.56 4.97 16.05
C VAL A 168 9.96 5.61 14.80
N PRO A 169 9.30 6.77 14.91
CA PRO A 169 8.81 7.47 13.73
C PRO A 169 9.98 7.94 12.87
N ILE A 170 9.79 7.94 11.55
CA ILE A 170 10.75 8.56 10.64
C ILE A 170 10.80 10.07 10.90
N ALA A 171 11.99 10.65 10.84
CA ALA A 171 12.16 12.08 11.05
C ALA A 171 11.40 12.89 9.97
N PRO A 172 10.95 14.12 10.28
CA PRO A 172 10.42 15.01 9.25
C PRO A 172 11.41 15.20 8.10
N GLY A 173 10.90 15.18 6.89
CA GLY A 173 11.70 15.15 5.67
C GLY A 173 10.86 14.74 4.46
N ILE A 174 11.44 14.91 3.29
CA ILE A 174 10.81 14.57 2.01
C ILE A 174 11.58 13.40 1.42
N TYR A 175 10.94 12.23 1.44
CA TYR A 175 11.56 10.98 1.06
C TYR A 175 11.02 10.51 -0.28
N ASN A 176 11.92 10.47 -1.27
CA ASN A 176 11.70 9.80 -2.53
C ASN A 176 11.93 8.28 -2.37
N LEU A 177 11.64 7.51 -3.41
CA LEU A 177 11.76 6.04 -3.38
C LEU A 177 13.19 5.59 -3.08
N ASP A 178 14.19 6.25 -3.66
CA ASP A 178 15.60 5.92 -3.44
C ASP A 178 16.08 6.39 -2.06
N ASP A 179 15.61 7.53 -1.56
CA ASP A 179 15.91 7.98 -0.19
C ASP A 179 15.41 6.98 0.85
N LEU A 180 14.22 6.40 0.63
CA LEU A 180 13.66 5.36 1.49
C LEU A 180 14.50 4.08 1.44
N LYS A 181 14.98 3.68 0.26
CA LYS A 181 15.88 2.52 0.13
C LYS A 181 17.18 2.76 0.89
N ASP A 182 17.78 3.92 0.74
CA ASP A 182 19.05 4.25 1.38
C ASP A 182 18.89 4.39 2.90
N PHE A 183 17.76 4.94 3.35
CA PHE A 183 17.41 4.95 4.77
C PHE A 183 17.27 3.52 5.31
N GLY A 184 16.54 2.66 4.61
CA GLY A 184 16.38 1.25 4.99
C GLY A 184 17.71 0.49 5.01
N ARG A 185 18.59 0.71 4.02
CA ARG A 185 19.94 0.11 3.98
C ARG A 185 20.79 0.54 5.17
N ARG A 186 20.77 1.83 5.54
CA ARG A 186 21.54 2.35 6.68
C ARG A 186 21.04 1.82 8.02
N LYS A 187 19.73 1.60 8.15
CA LYS A 187 19.09 1.16 9.41
C LYS A 187 18.89 -0.35 9.52
N GLY A 188 19.01 -1.10 8.43
CA GLY A 188 18.64 -2.52 8.38
C GLY A 188 17.13 -2.77 8.23
N TRP A 189 16.33 -1.75 7.88
CA TRP A 189 14.87 -1.86 7.84
C TRP A 189 14.32 -2.02 6.43
N CYS A 190 13.21 -2.76 6.31
CA CYS A 190 12.50 -2.91 5.05
C CYS A 190 11.85 -1.57 4.63
N PRO A 191 12.29 -0.94 3.51
CA PRO A 191 11.77 0.36 3.09
C PRO A 191 10.28 0.34 2.77
N TYR A 192 9.80 -0.76 2.19
CA TYR A 192 8.38 -0.91 1.82
C TYR A 192 7.46 -0.87 3.06
N PHE A 193 7.78 -1.64 4.09
CA PHE A 193 6.99 -1.66 5.31
C PHE A 193 7.19 -0.39 6.16
N LEU A 194 8.40 0.18 6.14
CA LEU A 194 8.67 1.49 6.74
C LEU A 194 7.79 2.58 6.11
N ALA A 195 7.82 2.71 4.78
CA ALA A 195 7.03 3.71 4.07
C ALA A 195 5.55 3.53 4.36
N ARG A 196 5.07 2.28 4.34
CA ARG A 196 3.68 1.95 4.66
C ARG A 196 3.30 2.37 6.07
N TYR A 197 4.11 2.06 7.07
CA TYR A 197 3.84 2.49 8.45
C TYR A 197 3.89 4.01 8.60
N ALA A 198 4.83 4.66 7.90
CA ALA A 198 5.02 6.10 7.96
C ALA A 198 3.89 6.90 7.29
N ILE A 199 3.04 6.28 6.44
CA ILE A 199 1.83 6.91 5.87
C ILE A 199 0.92 7.47 6.97
N LEU A 200 0.83 6.78 8.11
CA LEU A 200 0.00 7.20 9.24
C LEU A 200 0.40 8.59 9.75
N HIS A 201 1.70 8.87 9.82
CA HIS A 201 2.26 10.10 10.37
C HIS A 201 2.62 11.15 9.31
N ALA A 202 2.55 10.80 8.03
CA ALA A 202 2.89 11.71 6.95
C ALA A 202 1.81 12.79 6.71
N ASN A 203 2.26 14.00 6.43
CA ASN A 203 1.39 15.11 6.02
C ASN A 203 1.09 15.05 4.52
N ILE A 204 2.04 14.55 3.71
CA ILE A 204 1.90 14.46 2.26
C ILE A 204 2.31 13.05 1.82
N VAL A 205 1.44 12.40 1.07
CA VAL A 205 1.70 11.07 0.52
C VAL A 205 1.47 11.10 -0.98
N VAL A 206 2.46 10.65 -1.75
CA VAL A 206 2.39 10.59 -3.21
C VAL A 206 2.41 9.14 -3.66
N TYR A 207 1.34 8.66 -4.31
CA TYR A 207 1.26 7.28 -4.81
C TYR A 207 0.40 7.13 -6.07
N SER A 208 0.23 5.91 -6.55
CA SER A 208 -0.56 5.63 -7.76
C SER A 208 -2.05 5.45 -7.50
N TYR A 209 -2.92 5.84 -8.45
CA TYR A 209 -4.39 5.65 -8.34
C TYR A 209 -4.80 4.23 -7.98
N HIS A 210 -4.04 3.23 -8.43
CA HIS A 210 -4.31 1.82 -8.15
C HIS A 210 -4.32 1.49 -6.64
N TYR A 211 -3.61 2.27 -5.81
CA TYR A 211 -3.62 2.09 -4.35
C TYR A 211 -4.90 2.60 -3.69
N LEU A 212 -5.59 3.56 -4.31
CA LEU A 212 -6.81 4.16 -3.76
C LEU A 212 -8.07 3.53 -4.35
N LEU A 213 -8.07 3.21 -5.65
CA LEU A 213 -9.24 2.70 -6.36
C LEU A 213 -9.32 1.17 -6.37
N GLY A 214 -8.20 0.47 -6.18
CA GLY A 214 -8.16 -0.98 -6.22
C GLY A 214 -8.68 -1.59 -4.92
N PRO A 215 -9.80 -2.33 -4.89
CA PRO A 215 -10.44 -2.78 -3.64
C PRO A 215 -9.52 -3.65 -2.76
N LYS A 216 -8.64 -4.44 -3.38
CA LYS A 216 -7.68 -5.30 -2.66
C LYS A 216 -6.62 -4.53 -1.86
N ILE A 217 -6.27 -3.32 -2.32
CA ILE A 217 -5.17 -2.52 -1.78
C ILE A 217 -5.72 -1.29 -1.03
N ALA A 218 -6.85 -0.76 -1.49
CA ALA A 218 -7.53 0.37 -0.91
C ALA A 218 -7.83 0.15 0.56
N ASP A 219 -8.27 -1.04 0.99
CA ASP A 219 -8.52 -1.32 2.41
C ASP A 219 -7.28 -1.15 3.32
N LEU A 220 -6.08 -1.35 2.75
CA LEU A 220 -4.82 -1.22 3.49
C LEU A 220 -4.42 0.25 3.66
N VAL A 221 -4.76 1.10 2.70
CA VAL A 221 -4.36 2.53 2.67
C VAL A 221 -5.48 3.43 3.21
N SER A 222 -6.74 3.12 2.90
CA SER A 222 -7.93 3.90 3.28
C SER A 222 -8.18 3.91 4.78
N LYS A 223 -7.86 2.81 5.49
CA LYS A 223 -7.90 2.77 6.96
C LYS A 223 -6.93 3.78 7.60
N GLU A 224 -5.90 4.19 6.88
CA GLU A 224 -4.86 5.11 7.33
C GLU A 224 -5.10 6.56 6.86
N LEU A 225 -6.17 6.79 6.07
CA LEU A 225 -6.59 8.11 5.59
C LEU A 225 -7.46 8.80 6.64
N ALA A 226 -7.04 10.00 7.08
CA ALA A 226 -7.83 10.80 7.99
C ALA A 226 -9.08 11.35 7.27
N LYS A 227 -10.20 11.53 8.00
CA LYS A 227 -11.42 12.18 7.45
C LYS A 227 -11.16 13.60 6.91
N LYS A 228 -10.07 14.23 7.34
CA LYS A 228 -9.64 15.59 6.99
C LYS A 228 -8.49 15.58 5.97
N SER A 229 -8.55 14.65 5.01
CA SER A 229 -7.55 14.51 3.96
C SER A 229 -8.04 15.15 2.66
N VAL A 230 -7.15 15.83 1.95
CA VAL A 230 -7.39 16.30 0.58
C VAL A 230 -6.79 15.28 -0.36
N VAL A 231 -7.59 14.76 -1.29
CA VAL A 231 -7.15 13.83 -2.33
C VAL A 231 -7.08 14.57 -3.66
N VAL A 232 -5.94 14.49 -4.31
CA VAL A 232 -5.70 15.09 -5.63
C VAL A 232 -5.46 13.96 -6.61
N PHE A 233 -6.28 13.90 -7.66
CA PHE A 233 -6.03 13.08 -8.83
C PHE A 233 -5.38 13.95 -9.89
N ASP A 234 -4.08 13.77 -10.13
CA ASP A 234 -3.46 14.37 -11.31
C ASP A 234 -3.87 13.61 -12.58
N GLU A 235 -3.67 14.13 -13.79
CA GLU A 235 -3.86 13.39 -15.06
C GLU A 235 -5.06 12.41 -15.10
N ALA A 236 -6.22 12.83 -14.57
CA ALA A 236 -7.32 11.94 -14.22
C ALA A 236 -8.20 11.50 -15.40
N HIS A 237 -7.71 11.69 -16.63
CA HIS A 237 -8.44 11.36 -17.86
C HIS A 237 -8.72 9.86 -18.03
N ASN A 238 -7.96 8.99 -17.36
CA ASN A 238 -8.09 7.53 -17.42
C ASN A 238 -8.71 6.90 -16.17
N ILE A 239 -9.34 7.69 -15.30
CA ILE A 239 -9.86 7.18 -14.02
C ILE A 239 -10.96 6.13 -14.21
N ASP A 240 -11.78 6.29 -15.24
CA ASP A 240 -12.82 5.38 -15.67
C ASP A 240 -12.28 3.98 -16.01
N ASN A 241 -11.25 3.94 -16.87
CA ASN A 241 -10.58 2.73 -17.28
C ASN A 241 -9.90 2.04 -16.10
N VAL A 242 -9.27 2.80 -15.19
CA VAL A 242 -8.67 2.26 -13.97
C VAL A 242 -9.73 1.59 -13.09
N CYS A 243 -10.91 2.20 -12.94
CA CYS A 243 -12.02 1.61 -12.18
C CYS A 243 -12.55 0.33 -12.83
N ILE A 244 -12.72 0.33 -14.15
CA ILE A 244 -13.17 -0.85 -14.92
C ILE A 244 -12.18 -2.00 -14.76
N ASP A 245 -10.89 -1.74 -14.98
CA ASP A 245 -9.82 -2.75 -14.88
C ASP A 245 -9.68 -3.32 -13.46
N SER A 246 -9.88 -2.48 -12.45
CA SER A 246 -9.77 -2.89 -11.04
C SER A 246 -10.87 -3.86 -10.59
N MET A 247 -12.03 -3.81 -11.24
CA MET A 247 -13.18 -4.68 -10.97
C MET A 247 -13.36 -5.81 -11.98
N SER A 248 -12.66 -5.74 -13.13
CA SER A 248 -12.76 -6.73 -14.19
C SER A 248 -11.82 -7.91 -13.97
N VAL A 249 -12.31 -9.13 -14.24
CA VAL A 249 -11.51 -10.35 -14.21
C VAL A 249 -11.70 -11.11 -15.52
N ASN A 250 -10.62 -11.30 -16.27
CA ASN A 250 -10.64 -12.10 -17.49
C ASN A 250 -10.37 -13.57 -17.18
N ILE A 251 -11.37 -14.42 -17.43
CA ILE A 251 -11.27 -15.87 -17.24
C ILE A 251 -10.95 -16.52 -18.60
N THR A 252 -9.77 -17.14 -18.71
CA THR A 252 -9.38 -17.93 -19.87
C THR A 252 -9.57 -19.43 -19.60
N ARG A 253 -9.60 -20.26 -20.65
CA ARG A 253 -9.71 -21.73 -20.52
C ARG A 253 -8.63 -22.32 -19.61
N VAL A 254 -7.41 -21.78 -19.63
CA VAL A 254 -6.30 -22.21 -18.76
C VAL A 254 -6.58 -21.92 -17.29
N ASN A 255 -7.09 -20.72 -16.98
CA ASN A 255 -7.45 -20.35 -15.60
C ASN A 255 -8.64 -21.17 -15.09
N SER A 256 -9.57 -21.54 -15.97
CA SER A 256 -10.72 -22.39 -15.63
C SER A 256 -10.26 -23.77 -15.16
N LEU A 257 -9.29 -24.37 -15.86
CA LEU A 257 -8.77 -25.69 -15.49
C LEU A 257 -8.03 -25.66 -14.15
N VAL A 258 -7.22 -24.63 -13.90
CA VAL A 258 -6.57 -24.41 -12.60
C VAL A 258 -7.61 -24.19 -11.49
N PHE A 259 -8.67 -23.44 -11.77
CA PHE A 259 -9.77 -23.25 -10.81
C PHE A 259 -10.49 -24.56 -10.49
N TYR A 260 -10.75 -25.40 -11.50
CA TYR A 260 -11.31 -26.74 -11.32
C TYR A 260 -10.37 -27.65 -10.50
N LEU A 261 -9.07 -27.59 -10.74
CA LEU A 261 -8.06 -28.34 -9.98
C LEU A 261 -8.01 -27.90 -8.51
N LEU A 262 -8.00 -26.59 -8.25
CA LEU A 262 -8.01 -26.05 -6.89
C LEU A 262 -9.31 -26.41 -6.15
N LEU A 263 -10.46 -26.35 -6.83
CA LEU A 263 -11.73 -26.82 -6.27
C LEU A 263 -11.70 -28.30 -5.93
N HIS A 264 -11.10 -29.12 -6.81
CA HIS A 264 -10.94 -30.55 -6.55
C HIS A 264 -10.00 -30.85 -5.38
N GLU A 265 -8.88 -30.12 -5.23
CA GLU A 265 -7.99 -30.27 -4.08
C GLU A 265 -8.69 -29.88 -2.77
N GLU A 266 -9.46 -28.79 -2.78
CA GLU A 266 -10.21 -28.34 -1.60
C GLU A 266 -11.33 -29.32 -1.23
N TYR A 267 -12.03 -29.88 -2.23
CA TYR A 267 -13.01 -30.95 -2.03
C TYR A 267 -12.36 -32.23 -1.51
N ALA A 268 -11.20 -32.62 -2.06
CA ALA A 268 -10.46 -33.78 -1.62
C ALA A 268 -9.91 -33.62 -0.20
N ALA A 269 -9.50 -32.42 0.19
CA ALA A 269 -9.08 -32.11 1.55
C ALA A 269 -10.24 -32.26 2.54
N LYS A 270 -11.42 -31.72 2.21
CA LYS A 270 -12.65 -31.90 3.01
C LYS A 270 -13.04 -33.37 3.12
N LEU A 271 -12.99 -34.12 2.02
CA LEU A 271 -13.26 -35.57 2.04
C LEU A 271 -12.27 -36.29 2.97
N ARG A 272 -10.97 -36.02 2.87
CA ARG A 272 -9.95 -36.64 3.74
C ARG A 272 -10.18 -36.33 5.22
N GLU A 273 -10.70 -35.16 5.54
CA GLU A 273 -11.00 -34.77 6.91
C GLU A 273 -12.26 -35.47 7.44
N GLU A 274 -13.29 -35.66 6.61
CA GLU A 274 -14.44 -36.51 6.93
C GLU A 274 -14.04 -37.98 7.09
N TYR A 275 -13.20 -38.52 6.20
CA TYR A 275 -12.66 -39.88 6.34
C TYR A 275 -11.90 -40.06 7.65
N ARG A 276 -11.07 -39.09 8.04
CA ARG A 276 -10.33 -39.13 9.31
C ARG A 276 -11.27 -39.09 10.52
N ARG A 277 -12.33 -38.27 10.47
CA ARG A 277 -13.38 -38.24 11.50
C ARG A 277 -14.09 -39.59 11.64
N LEU A 278 -14.40 -40.23 10.51
CA LEU A 278 -15.02 -41.55 10.50
C LEU A 278 -14.07 -42.60 11.08
N GLU A 279 -12.79 -42.58 10.71
CA GLU A 279 -11.76 -43.46 11.29
C GLU A 279 -11.63 -43.30 12.81
N ASP A 280 -11.66 -42.07 13.31
CA ASP A 280 -11.62 -41.78 14.75
C ASP A 280 -12.91 -42.22 15.48
N GLN A 281 -14.09 -41.99 14.88
CA GLN A 281 -15.37 -42.47 15.42
C GLN A 281 -15.47 -44.00 15.47
N LEU A 282 -14.89 -44.67 14.48
CA LEU A 282 -14.85 -46.13 14.39
C LEU A 282 -13.67 -46.73 15.18
N GLY A 283 -12.77 -45.91 15.74
CA GLY A 283 -11.59 -46.37 16.50
C GLY A 283 -10.60 -47.18 15.67
N LEU A 284 -10.54 -46.94 14.36
CA LEU A 284 -9.80 -47.75 13.38
C LEU A 284 -8.30 -47.48 13.34
N SER A 285 -7.85 -46.36 13.91
CA SER A 285 -6.50 -45.84 13.79
C SER A 285 -5.41 -46.74 14.41
N LEU A 286 -5.78 -47.73 15.22
CA LEU A 286 -4.89 -48.65 15.95
C LEU A 286 -5.17 -50.14 15.70
N LEU A 287 -6.08 -50.48 14.78
CA LEU A 287 -6.47 -51.87 14.53
C LEU A 287 -5.59 -52.53 13.47
N THR A 288 -5.14 -53.76 13.73
CA THR A 288 -4.45 -54.58 12.72
C THR A 288 -5.45 -55.09 11.67
N LEU A 289 -4.96 -55.44 10.47
CA LEU A 289 -5.79 -55.98 9.37
C LEU A 289 -6.65 -57.20 9.80
N GLU A 290 -6.17 -57.99 10.76
CA GLU A 290 -6.91 -59.13 11.32
C GLU A 290 -8.07 -58.69 12.25
N GLN A 291 -7.92 -57.57 12.97
CA GLN A 291 -8.98 -57.03 13.84
C GLN A 291 -10.09 -56.34 13.04
N LEU A 292 -9.72 -55.73 11.90
CA LEU A 292 -10.67 -55.13 10.95
C LEU A 292 -11.61 -56.16 10.30
N GLN A 293 -11.16 -57.40 10.14
CA GLN A 293 -11.93 -58.50 9.54
C GLN A 293 -12.75 -59.32 10.55
N SER A 294 -12.75 -58.93 11.83
CA SER A 294 -13.58 -59.59 12.84
C SER A 294 -15.08 -59.32 12.60
N GLU A 295 -15.91 -60.35 12.81
CA GLU A 295 -17.37 -60.25 12.61
C GLU A 295 -18.01 -59.13 13.45
N ASP A 296 -17.49 -58.88 14.66
CA ASP A 296 -17.97 -57.82 15.56
C ASP A 296 -17.75 -56.40 14.99
N MET A 297 -16.64 -56.19 14.30
CA MET A 297 -16.32 -54.91 13.65
C MET A 297 -17.18 -54.69 12.40
N LEU A 298 -17.40 -55.74 11.60
CA LEU A 298 -18.28 -55.69 10.44
C LEU A 298 -19.74 -55.40 10.85
N GLN A 299 -20.20 -55.96 11.98
CA GLN A 299 -21.53 -55.64 12.52
C GLN A 299 -21.63 -54.20 13.03
N LYS A 300 -20.59 -53.67 13.68
CA LYS A 300 -20.56 -52.25 14.11
C LYS A 300 -20.59 -51.29 12.94
N ILE A 301 -19.81 -51.56 11.88
CA ILE A 301 -19.82 -50.76 10.65
C ILE A 301 -21.21 -50.79 10.00
N ALA A 302 -21.86 -51.96 9.94
CA ALA A 302 -23.21 -52.11 9.39
C ALA A 302 -24.29 -51.37 10.21
N GLN A 303 -24.19 -51.37 11.55
CA GLN A 303 -25.12 -50.64 12.42
C GLN A 303 -25.01 -49.11 12.26
N ILE A 304 -23.78 -48.58 12.15
CA ILE A 304 -23.56 -47.14 12.00
C ILE A 304 -24.01 -46.67 10.61
N ALA A 305 -23.78 -47.47 9.56
CA ALA A 305 -24.26 -47.18 8.21
C ALA A 305 -25.80 -47.16 8.08
N GLN A 306 -26.53 -47.76 9.01
CA GLN A 306 -28.00 -47.69 9.07
C GLN A 306 -28.53 -46.49 9.87
N GLN A 307 -27.68 -45.79 10.64
CA GLN A 307 -28.05 -44.63 11.46
C GLN A 307 -27.66 -43.28 10.86
N ALA A 308 -26.82 -43.25 9.82
CA ALA A 308 -26.47 -42.07 9.03
C ALA A 308 -27.40 -41.92 7.81
#